data_AF-T2JIM7-F1
#
_entry.id   AF-T2JIM7-F1
#
_cell.length_a   1.000
_cell.length_b   1.000
_cell.length_c   1.000
_cell.angle_alpha   90.00
_cell.angle_beta   90.00
_cell.angle_gamma   90.00
#
_symmetry.space_group_name_H-M   'P 1'
#
loop_
_entity.id
_entity.type
_entity.pdbx_description
1 polymer ?
#
loop_
_entity_poly.entity_id
_entity_poly.type
_entity_poly.pdbx_seq_one_letter_code
_entity_poly.pdbx_strand_id
1 'polypeptide(L)'
;MRVESCVESQIFQDLGRIDPDYLDNQYEEVSKLIRSLFTLGNFFCRGCMFDFCISELKLQYDRQKWQVIQELMQQCDFVAMFENVCFVCDRPIKLSLDSQNQLHAEWEYALQFADDYGVYAYHGVGERPEGEKCTNDQYIKPGTKVRLPSTGEYGIVAHCWYSEEIYDYDCYVAFYGTSFPDEKTYCKPYIFRYTATSLEILEKNKQKIT
;
A
#
# COMPACT_ATOMS: atom_id res chain seq x y z
N MET A 1 15.96 -3.14 -34.36
CA MET A 1 15.76 -1.68 -34.49
C MET A 1 14.63 -1.32 -33.54
N ARG A 2 14.94 -0.98 -32.28
CA ARG A 2 13.93 -0.63 -31.28
C ARG A 2 13.75 0.88 -31.31
N VAL A 3 12.52 1.33 -31.52
CA VAL A 3 12.13 2.72 -31.34
C VAL A 3 11.89 2.87 -29.83
N GLU A 4 12.93 3.27 -29.09
CA GLU A 4 12.73 3.73 -27.72
C GLU A 4 11.96 5.05 -27.76
N SER A 5 10.90 5.16 -26.96
CA SER A 5 10.07 6.36 -26.97
C SER A 5 10.85 7.52 -26.35
N CYS A 6 10.67 8.74 -26.88
CA CYS A 6 11.33 9.95 -26.36
C CYS A 6 11.09 10.15 -24.85
N VAL A 7 9.94 9.69 -24.33
CA VAL A 7 9.59 9.74 -22.91
C VAL A 7 10.44 8.77 -22.09
N GLU A 8 10.63 7.54 -22.59
CA GLU A 8 11.44 6.51 -21.94
C GLU A 8 12.91 6.94 -21.86
N SER A 9 13.47 7.47 -22.95
CA SER A 9 14.83 8.01 -22.95
C SER A 9 14.98 9.23 -22.03
N GLN A 10 13.95 10.08 -21.92
CA GLN A 10 13.94 11.22 -21.00
C GLN A 10 13.90 10.77 -19.54
N ILE A 11 13.04 9.80 -19.19
CA ILE A 11 12.96 9.23 -17.85
C ILE A 11 14.27 8.57 -17.45
N PHE A 12 14.91 7.80 -18.34
CA PHE A 12 16.23 7.22 -18.08
C PHE A 12 17.33 8.28 -17.91
N GLN A 13 17.28 9.37 -18.68
CA GLN A 13 18.20 10.50 -18.50
C GLN A 13 17.95 11.23 -17.19
N ASP A 14 16.70 11.40 -16.77
CA ASP A 14 16.36 12.10 -15.54
C ASP A 14 16.65 11.25 -14.31
N LEU A 15 16.41 9.94 -14.37
CA LEU A 15 16.85 8.97 -13.35
C LEU A 15 18.38 8.88 -13.29
N GLY A 16 19.08 8.98 -14.42
CA GLY A 16 20.54 9.03 -14.47
C GLY A 16 21.14 10.37 -14.03
N ARG A 17 20.34 11.44 -13.95
CA ARG A 17 20.71 12.78 -13.43
C ARG A 17 20.46 12.92 -11.94
N ILE A 18 19.68 12.02 -11.33
CA ILE A 18 19.63 11.90 -9.88
C ILE A 18 20.99 11.37 -9.46
N ASP A 19 21.85 12.28 -9.01
CA ASP A 19 23.14 11.93 -8.43
C ASP A 19 22.89 10.95 -7.26
N PRO A 20 23.35 9.70 -7.35
CA PRO A 20 23.22 8.74 -6.26
C PRO A 20 23.78 9.30 -4.95
N ASP A 21 24.83 10.13 -5.04
CA ASP A 21 25.43 10.80 -3.89
C ASP A 21 24.53 11.92 -3.35
N TYR A 22 23.64 12.52 -4.15
CA TYR A 22 22.69 13.55 -3.67
C TYR A 22 21.54 12.95 -2.86
N LEU A 23 21.03 11.78 -3.25
CA LEU A 23 20.04 11.02 -2.46
C LEU A 23 20.66 10.39 -1.22
N ASP A 24 21.88 9.84 -1.33
CA ASP A 24 22.58 9.22 -0.20
C ASP A 24 23.02 10.26 0.84
N ASN A 25 23.35 11.50 0.47
CA ASN A 25 23.81 12.53 1.41
C ASN A 25 22.70 13.32 2.13
N GLN A 26 21.49 13.46 1.57
CA GLN A 26 20.37 14.15 2.24
C GLN A 26 19.31 13.22 2.82
N TYR A 27 19.12 12.03 2.24
CA TYR A 27 18.05 11.10 2.62
C TYR A 27 18.55 9.65 2.61
N GLU A 28 19.65 9.39 3.32
CA GLU A 28 20.31 8.08 3.39
C GLU A 28 19.31 6.92 3.66
N GLU A 29 18.37 7.13 4.58
CA GLU A 29 17.35 6.14 4.95
C GLU A 29 16.30 5.92 3.84
N VAL A 30 15.91 6.98 3.13
CA VAL A 30 14.98 6.89 1.99
C VAL A 30 15.68 6.22 0.81
N SER A 31 16.95 6.53 0.56
CA SER A 31 17.75 5.87 -0.47
C SER A 31 17.91 4.37 -0.19
N LYS A 32 18.23 3.99 1.06
CA LYS A 32 18.28 2.59 1.50
C LYS A 32 16.92 1.89 1.32
N LEU A 33 15.80 2.56 1.67
CA LEU A 33 14.45 2.04 1.45
C LEU A 33 14.17 1.86 -0.05
N ILE A 34 14.41 2.89 -0.87
CA ILE A 34 14.21 2.86 -2.32
C ILE A 34 15.04 1.75 -2.97
N ARG A 35 16.29 1.57 -2.57
CA ARG A 35 17.14 0.45 -3.02
C ARG A 35 16.51 -0.90 -2.65
N SER A 36 15.91 -1.04 -1.46
CA SER A 36 15.17 -2.25 -1.09
C SER A 36 13.97 -2.52 -2.00
N LEU A 37 13.22 -1.47 -2.39
CA LEU A 37 12.08 -1.54 -3.31
C LEU A 37 12.54 -2.01 -4.70
N PHE A 38 13.65 -1.47 -5.22
CA PHE A 38 14.23 -1.92 -6.50
C PHE A 38 14.85 -3.33 -6.45
N THR A 39 15.05 -3.89 -5.25
CA THR A 39 15.55 -5.26 -5.08
C THR A 39 14.43 -6.30 -5.20
N LEU A 40 13.16 -5.91 -5.39
CA LEU A 40 12.04 -6.86 -5.51
C LEU A 40 12.16 -7.84 -6.67
N GLY A 41 12.50 -7.36 -7.87
CA GLY A 41 12.79 -8.26 -9.00
C GLY A 41 14.02 -9.14 -8.73
N ASN A 42 14.97 -8.62 -7.94
CA ASN A 42 16.13 -9.37 -7.48
C ASN A 42 15.77 -10.44 -6.44
N PHE A 43 14.73 -10.23 -5.62
CA PHE A 43 14.32 -11.17 -4.59
C PHE A 43 13.81 -12.48 -5.21
N PHE A 44 12.93 -12.38 -6.21
CA PHE A 44 12.46 -13.56 -6.95
C PHE A 44 13.59 -14.25 -7.73
N CYS A 45 14.44 -13.49 -8.43
CA CYS A 45 15.61 -14.03 -9.13
C CYS A 45 16.60 -14.73 -8.19
N ARG A 46 16.84 -14.17 -7.00
CA ARG A 46 17.66 -14.79 -5.95
C ARG A 46 17.01 -16.03 -5.38
N GLY A 47 15.69 -16.01 -5.17
CA GLY A 47 14.93 -17.18 -4.76
C GLY A 47 15.08 -18.33 -5.76
N CYS A 48 14.93 -18.09 -7.06
CA CYS A 48 15.18 -19.11 -8.09
C CYS A 48 16.63 -19.64 -8.07
N MET A 49 17.61 -18.76 -7.87
CA MET A 49 19.01 -19.15 -7.76
C MET A 49 19.28 -19.99 -6.51
N PHE A 50 18.68 -19.64 -5.36
CA PHE A 50 18.76 -20.42 -4.12
C PHE A 50 18.08 -21.78 -4.26
N ASP A 51 16.92 -21.84 -4.89
CA ASP A 51 16.22 -23.10 -5.15
C ASP A 51 17.09 -24.04 -6.01
N PHE A 52 17.70 -23.54 -7.09
CA PHE A 52 18.65 -24.31 -7.90
C PHE A 52 19.86 -24.79 -7.09
N CYS A 53 20.46 -23.89 -6.30
CA CYS A 53 21.60 -24.19 -5.42
C CYS A 53 21.28 -25.31 -4.41
N ILE A 54 20.08 -25.29 -3.85
CA ILE A 54 19.61 -26.27 -2.87
C ILE A 54 19.24 -27.59 -3.57
N SER A 55 18.42 -27.52 -4.61
CA SER A 55 17.81 -28.67 -5.27
C SER A 55 18.79 -29.42 -6.16
N GLU A 56 19.64 -28.72 -6.91
CA GLU A 56 20.57 -29.33 -7.87
C GLU A 56 21.98 -29.46 -7.29
N LEU A 57 22.51 -28.41 -6.67
CA LEU A 57 23.89 -28.40 -6.15
C LEU A 57 24.01 -29.01 -4.74
N LYS A 58 22.89 -29.37 -4.12
CA LYS A 58 22.81 -30.02 -2.80
C LYS A 58 23.53 -29.23 -1.69
N LEU A 59 23.50 -27.91 -1.78
CA LEU A 59 24.07 -27.04 -0.75
C LEU A 59 23.33 -27.21 0.58
N GLN A 60 24.06 -27.07 1.68
CA GLN A 60 23.47 -27.05 3.02
C GLN A 60 22.80 -25.69 3.25
N TYR A 61 21.64 -25.70 3.90
CA TYR A 61 20.85 -24.51 4.16
C TYR A 61 20.01 -24.68 5.43
N ASP A 62 19.55 -23.55 5.97
CA ASP A 62 18.59 -23.52 7.06
C ASP A 62 17.17 -23.73 6.51
N ARG A 63 16.56 -24.87 6.85
CA ARG A 63 15.24 -25.25 6.32
C ARG A 63 14.13 -24.31 6.74
N GLN A 64 14.17 -23.80 7.98
CA GLN A 64 13.12 -22.92 8.48
C GLN A 64 13.17 -21.57 7.76
N LYS A 65 14.38 -21.00 7.60
CA LYS A 65 14.54 -19.75 6.85
C LYS A 65 14.17 -19.91 5.38
N TRP A 66 14.53 -21.04 4.77
CA TRP A 66 14.17 -21.31 3.38
C TRP A 66 12.65 -21.45 3.20
N GLN A 67 11.97 -22.16 4.10
CA GLN A 67 10.51 -22.27 4.07
C GLN A 67 9.83 -20.90 4.15
N VAL A 68 10.27 -20.03 5.06
CA VAL A 68 9.73 -18.66 5.17
C VAL A 68 9.89 -17.88 3.86
N ILE A 69 11.07 -17.97 3.22
CA ILE A 69 11.32 -17.32 1.93
C ILE A 69 10.39 -17.87 0.84
N GLN A 70 10.21 -19.19 0.78
CA GLN A 70 9.31 -19.82 -0.19
C GLN A 70 7.86 -19.41 0.02
N GLU A 71 7.38 -19.37 1.26
CA GLU A 71 6.02 -18.94 1.60
C GLU A 71 5.80 -17.48 1.20
N LEU A 72 6.72 -16.57 1.53
CA LEU A 72 6.67 -15.17 1.12
C LEU A 72 6.61 -15.02 -0.41
N MET A 73 7.44 -15.77 -1.14
CA MET A 73 7.45 -15.72 -2.61
C MET A 73 6.19 -16.31 -3.25
N GLN A 74 5.50 -17.24 -2.59
CA GLN A 74 4.31 -17.89 -3.14
C GLN A 74 3.02 -17.14 -2.82
N GLN A 75 2.97 -16.46 -1.68
CA GLN A 75 1.75 -15.81 -1.18
C GLN A 75 1.74 -14.30 -1.40
N CYS A 76 2.91 -13.64 -1.42
CA CYS A 76 3.00 -12.20 -1.56
C CYS A 76 3.40 -11.78 -2.99
N ASP A 77 2.72 -10.80 -3.54
CA ASP A 77 3.10 -10.18 -4.83
C ASP A 77 4.27 -9.19 -4.65
N PHE A 78 4.38 -8.58 -3.46
CA PHE A 78 5.38 -7.57 -3.15
C PHE A 78 5.97 -7.80 -1.76
N VAL A 79 7.31 -7.86 -1.66
CA VAL A 79 8.05 -7.91 -0.39
C VAL A 79 9.17 -6.88 -0.43
N ALA A 80 9.08 -5.84 0.40
CA ALA A 80 10.16 -4.86 0.61
C ALA A 80 10.71 -4.96 2.02
N MET A 81 12.01 -5.19 2.14
CA MET A 81 12.68 -5.37 3.43
C MET A 81 13.65 -4.22 3.70
N PHE A 82 13.49 -3.55 4.83
CA PHE A 82 14.35 -2.47 5.28
C PHE A 82 14.73 -2.67 6.75
N GLU A 83 16.01 -2.89 7.03
CA GLU A 83 16.52 -3.19 8.37
C GLU A 83 15.70 -4.29 9.10
N ASN A 84 14.92 -3.90 10.11
CA ASN A 84 14.06 -4.79 10.91
C ASN A 84 12.57 -4.69 10.53
N VAL A 85 12.25 -4.03 9.41
CA VAL A 85 10.89 -3.80 8.92
C VAL A 85 10.72 -4.51 7.58
N CYS A 86 9.62 -5.25 7.43
CA CYS A 86 9.25 -5.90 6.18
C CYS A 86 7.84 -5.47 5.80
N PHE A 87 7.71 -4.89 4.61
CA PHE A 87 6.42 -4.61 3.97
C PHE A 87 6.08 -5.76 3.05
N VAL A 88 4.96 -6.42 3.30
CA VAL A 88 4.44 -7.52 2.47
C VAL A 88 3.05 -7.13 1.95
N CYS A 89 2.79 -7.44 0.68
CA CYS A 89 1.46 -7.31 0.09
C CYS A 89 1.02 -8.68 -0.41
N ASP A 90 -0.14 -9.13 0.04
CA ASP A 90 -0.74 -10.37 -0.44
C ASP A 90 -1.11 -10.28 -1.92
N ARG A 91 -1.14 -11.43 -2.58
CA ARG A 91 -1.60 -11.54 -3.95
C ARG A 91 -3.12 -11.32 -4.04
N PRO A 92 -3.64 -10.54 -5.01
CA PRO A 92 -5.07 -10.47 -5.23
C PRO A 92 -5.60 -11.85 -5.65
N ILE A 93 -6.65 -12.28 -4.97
CA ILE A 93 -7.38 -13.52 -5.26
C ILE A 93 -8.37 -13.36 -6.42
N LYS A 94 -8.68 -12.11 -6.80
CA LYS A 94 -9.55 -11.77 -7.93
C LYS A 94 -9.04 -10.53 -8.66
N LEU A 95 -9.04 -10.59 -9.99
CA LEU A 95 -8.81 -9.46 -10.89
C LEU A 95 -9.81 -9.55 -12.06
N SER A 96 -10.59 -8.50 -12.30
CA SER A 96 -11.61 -8.43 -13.35
C SER A 96 -11.39 -7.19 -14.22
N LEU A 97 -11.36 -7.42 -15.53
CA LEU A 97 -11.14 -6.39 -16.55
C LEU A 97 -12.30 -6.40 -17.56
N ASP A 98 -12.62 -5.23 -18.11
CA ASP A 98 -13.55 -5.10 -19.24
C ASP A 98 -12.89 -5.47 -20.58
N SER A 99 -13.68 -5.38 -21.67
CA SER A 99 -13.19 -5.64 -23.03
C SER A 99 -12.09 -4.68 -23.52
N GLN A 100 -11.83 -3.60 -22.78
CA GLN A 100 -10.80 -2.60 -23.04
C GLN A 100 -9.59 -2.78 -22.11
N ASN A 101 -9.54 -3.88 -21.34
CA ASN A 101 -8.53 -4.17 -20.31
C ASN A 101 -8.51 -3.15 -19.16
N GLN A 102 -9.62 -2.47 -18.88
CA GLN A 102 -9.75 -1.58 -17.72
C GLN A 102 -10.34 -2.35 -16.54
N LEU A 103 -9.93 -2.00 -15.32
CA LEU A 103 -10.46 -2.60 -14.11
C LEU A 103 -11.98 -2.40 -14.05
N HIS A 104 -12.75 -3.49 -14.01
CA HIS A 104 -14.20 -3.44 -14.09
C HIS A 104 -14.84 -4.67 -13.46
N ALA A 105 -15.84 -4.48 -12.61
CA ALA A 105 -16.81 -5.50 -12.25
C ALA A 105 -18.15 -4.88 -11.88
N GLU A 106 -19.25 -5.53 -12.24
CA GLU A 106 -20.59 -5.07 -11.89
C GLU A 106 -20.99 -5.61 -10.50
N TRP A 107 -21.21 -4.71 -9.54
CA TRP A 107 -21.73 -5.01 -8.20
C TRP A 107 -20.82 -5.86 -7.30
N GLU A 108 -19.57 -6.05 -7.68
CA GLU A 108 -18.58 -6.80 -6.91
C GLU A 108 -17.19 -6.18 -7.04
N TYR A 109 -16.23 -6.69 -6.27
CA TYR A 109 -14.84 -6.23 -6.38
C TYR A 109 -14.27 -6.56 -7.76
N ALA A 110 -13.68 -5.56 -8.39
CA ALA A 110 -12.88 -5.74 -9.60
C ALA A 110 -11.46 -6.20 -9.27
N LEU A 111 -10.95 -5.89 -8.08
CA LEU A 111 -9.74 -6.46 -7.48
C LEU A 111 -10.06 -6.89 -6.06
N GLN A 112 -9.73 -8.10 -5.64
CA GLN A 112 -9.97 -8.56 -4.25
C GLN A 112 -8.74 -9.31 -3.73
N PHE A 113 -8.42 -9.13 -2.46
CA PHE A 113 -7.35 -9.79 -1.72
C PHE A 113 -7.94 -10.80 -0.71
N ALA A 114 -7.08 -11.64 -0.13
CA ALA A 114 -7.49 -12.73 0.74
C ALA A 114 -8.07 -12.27 2.10
N ASP A 115 -7.83 -11.02 2.47
CA ASP A 115 -8.32 -10.35 3.68
C ASP A 115 -9.67 -9.63 3.48
N ASP A 116 -10.37 -9.91 2.37
CA ASP A 116 -11.60 -9.27 1.93
C ASP A 116 -11.48 -7.78 1.56
N TYR A 117 -10.27 -7.21 1.59
CA TYR A 117 -10.01 -5.93 0.95
C TYR A 117 -10.19 -6.05 -0.56
N GLY A 118 -10.78 -5.03 -1.16
CA GLY A 118 -10.92 -5.00 -2.60
C GLY A 118 -11.28 -3.64 -3.16
N VAL A 119 -11.02 -3.49 -4.46
CA VAL A 119 -11.27 -2.27 -5.24
C VAL A 119 -12.50 -2.52 -6.11
N TYR A 120 -13.51 -1.67 -5.98
CA TYR A 120 -14.58 -1.57 -6.98
C TYR A 120 -14.05 -0.74 -8.13
N ALA A 121 -14.37 -1.15 -9.34
CA ALA A 121 -14.14 -0.32 -10.50
C ALA A 121 -15.23 -0.58 -11.52
N TYR A 122 -15.68 0.48 -12.18
CA TYR A 122 -16.58 0.42 -13.32
C TYR A 122 -15.88 1.14 -14.48
N HIS A 123 -15.38 0.35 -15.44
CA HIS A 123 -14.62 0.87 -16.60
C HIS A 123 -13.44 1.77 -16.17
N GLY A 124 -12.69 1.33 -15.16
CA GLY A 124 -11.54 2.04 -14.61
C GLY A 124 -11.87 3.09 -13.54
N VAL A 125 -13.15 3.33 -13.21
CA VAL A 125 -13.56 4.35 -12.22
C VAL A 125 -13.98 3.69 -10.90
N GLY A 126 -13.39 4.10 -9.77
CA GLY A 126 -13.67 3.50 -8.46
C GLY A 126 -14.92 4.08 -7.76
N GLU A 127 -16.06 3.38 -7.84
CA GLU A 127 -17.31 3.79 -7.16
C GLU A 127 -17.89 2.67 -6.26
N ARG A 128 -18.40 3.05 -5.07
CA ARG A 128 -19.12 2.17 -4.11
C ARG A 128 -20.26 2.99 -3.48
N PRO A 129 -21.47 2.45 -3.26
CA PRO A 129 -22.59 3.21 -2.69
C PRO A 129 -22.56 3.20 -1.15
N GLU A 130 -22.81 4.38 -0.57
CA GLU A 130 -23.11 4.71 0.85
C GLU A 130 -21.96 5.20 1.75
N GLY A 131 -22.22 6.33 2.43
CA GLY A 131 -21.29 7.13 3.25
C GLY A 131 -20.86 8.42 2.55
N GLU A 132 -20.86 9.57 3.23
CA GLU A 132 -20.17 10.78 2.72
C GLU A 132 -18.66 10.53 2.81
N LYS A 133 -18.10 10.02 1.70
CA LYS A 133 -16.66 9.90 1.53
C LYS A 133 -16.05 11.29 1.49
N CYS A 134 -14.82 11.38 2.01
CA CYS A 134 -13.94 12.45 1.59
C CYS A 134 -13.82 12.42 0.05
N THR A 135 -14.06 13.56 -0.59
CA THR A 135 -13.80 13.69 -2.03
C THR A 135 -12.31 13.91 -2.26
N ASN A 136 -11.84 13.65 -3.48
CA ASN A 136 -10.49 14.04 -3.88
C ASN A 136 -10.23 15.51 -3.53
N ASP A 137 -8.99 15.82 -3.14
CA ASP A 137 -8.53 17.15 -2.70
C ASP A 137 -9.14 17.65 -1.37
N GLN A 138 -9.78 16.78 -0.59
CA GLN A 138 -10.35 17.15 0.70
C GLN A 138 -9.40 16.85 1.87
N TYR A 139 -8.94 17.91 2.52
CA TYR A 139 -8.15 17.81 3.75
C TYR A 139 -8.99 17.32 4.94
N ILE A 140 -8.49 16.31 5.67
CA ILE A 140 -9.09 15.86 6.93
C ILE A 140 -8.29 16.41 8.12
N LYS A 141 -8.97 17.17 8.99
CA LYS A 141 -8.30 17.78 10.16
C LYS A 141 -7.81 16.69 11.14
N PRO A 142 -6.57 16.77 11.67
CA PRO A 142 -6.14 15.95 12.80
C PRO A 142 -7.11 16.01 13.98
N GLY A 143 -7.33 14.87 14.63
CA GLY A 143 -8.34 14.67 15.67
C GLY A 143 -9.73 14.32 15.15
N THR A 144 -9.94 14.28 13.83
CA THR A 144 -11.20 13.83 13.23
C THR A 144 -11.37 12.33 13.45
N LYS A 145 -12.56 11.94 13.91
CA LYS A 145 -12.96 10.54 14.06
C LYS A 145 -13.33 10.00 12.69
N VAL A 146 -12.77 8.87 12.35
CA VAL A 146 -13.00 8.21 11.07
C VAL A 146 -13.34 6.75 11.29
N ARG A 147 -13.98 6.16 10.28
CA ARG A 147 -14.12 4.72 10.15
C ARG A 147 -13.42 4.30 8.88
N LEU A 148 -12.69 3.19 8.93
CA LEU A 148 -12.16 2.54 7.74
C LEU A 148 -13.22 1.56 7.23
N PRO A 149 -13.88 1.82 6.08
CA PRO A 149 -15.00 0.98 5.64
C PRO A 149 -14.60 -0.46 5.30
N SER A 150 -13.34 -0.70 4.92
CA SER A 150 -12.86 -2.04 4.55
C SER A 150 -12.79 -2.99 5.75
N THR A 151 -12.32 -2.52 6.91
CA THR A 151 -12.18 -3.33 8.12
C THR A 151 -13.29 -3.08 9.15
N GLY A 152 -14.05 -1.99 8.97
CA GLY A 152 -15.01 -1.49 9.95
C GLY A 152 -14.37 -0.83 11.16
N GLU A 153 -13.05 -0.67 11.18
CA GLU A 153 -12.32 -0.15 12.33
C GLU A 153 -12.52 1.35 12.55
N TYR A 154 -12.50 1.73 13.83
CA TYR A 154 -12.62 3.11 14.27
C TYR A 154 -11.24 3.70 14.52
N GLY A 155 -11.00 4.87 13.92
CA GLY A 155 -9.72 5.56 13.98
C GLY A 155 -9.84 7.05 14.26
N ILE A 156 -8.72 7.65 14.62
CA ILE A 156 -8.58 9.11 14.74
C ILE A 156 -7.44 9.54 13.83
N VAL A 157 -7.70 10.53 12.98
CA VAL A 157 -6.66 11.12 12.11
C VAL A 157 -5.59 11.76 12.97
N ALA A 158 -4.36 11.27 12.90
CA ALA A 158 -3.20 11.82 13.60
C ALA A 158 -2.56 12.96 12.78
N HIS A 159 -2.48 12.79 11.46
CA HIS A 159 -1.91 13.76 10.54
C HIS A 159 -2.52 13.57 9.14
N CYS A 160 -2.66 14.65 8.38
CA CYS A 160 -3.13 14.63 6.99
C CYS A 160 -2.28 15.62 6.19
N TRP A 161 -1.89 15.24 4.97
CA TRP A 161 -1.08 16.05 4.06
C TRP A 161 -1.46 15.78 2.61
N TYR A 162 -1.23 16.76 1.73
CA TYR A 162 -1.37 16.54 0.29
C TYR A 162 -0.16 15.75 -0.21
N SER A 163 -0.41 14.65 -0.91
CA SER A 163 0.59 13.75 -1.46
C SER A 163 0.65 13.90 -2.97
N GLU A 164 1.76 14.44 -3.46
CA GLU A 164 2.02 14.56 -4.91
C GLU A 164 2.18 13.20 -5.59
N GLU A 165 2.42 12.13 -4.83
CA GLU A 165 2.53 10.75 -5.31
C GLU A 165 1.17 10.21 -5.81
N ILE A 166 0.10 10.52 -5.09
CA ILE A 166 -1.26 10.05 -5.40
C ILE A 166 -2.17 11.18 -5.91
N TYR A 167 -1.64 12.41 -6.03
CA TYR A 167 -2.38 13.62 -6.38
C TYR A 167 -3.64 13.82 -5.53
N ASP A 168 -3.53 13.52 -4.23
CA ASP A 168 -4.63 13.60 -3.27
C ASP A 168 -4.10 13.69 -1.82
N TYR A 169 -4.99 13.86 -0.85
CA TYR A 169 -4.63 13.86 0.57
C TYR A 169 -4.41 12.45 1.11
N ASP A 170 -3.30 12.26 1.81
CA ASP A 170 -3.01 11.08 2.63
C ASP A 170 -3.13 11.40 4.12
N CYS A 171 -3.40 10.36 4.90
CA CYS A 171 -3.59 10.44 6.34
C CYS A 171 -2.80 9.36 7.09
N TYR A 172 -2.21 9.73 8.23
CA TYR A 172 -1.89 8.76 9.28
C TYR A 172 -3.09 8.66 10.22
N VAL A 173 -3.59 7.44 10.43
CA VAL A 173 -4.76 7.17 11.27
C VAL A 173 -4.38 6.23 12.40
N ALA A 174 -4.70 6.64 13.63
CA ALA A 174 -4.56 5.81 14.83
C ALA A 174 -5.84 4.97 15.03
N PHE A 175 -5.76 3.66 14.81
CA PHE A 175 -6.89 2.73 14.91
C PHE A 175 -7.02 2.09 16.29
N TYR A 176 -8.27 1.88 16.72
CA TYR A 176 -8.64 1.33 18.02
C TYR A 176 -9.46 0.03 17.93
N GLY A 177 -9.55 -0.57 16.74
CA GLY A 177 -10.37 -1.76 16.50
C GLY A 177 -11.85 -1.43 16.33
N THR A 178 -12.72 -2.21 16.96
CA THR A 178 -14.17 -2.19 16.73
C THR A 178 -14.92 -1.09 17.49
N SER A 179 -14.25 -0.32 18.34
CA SER A 179 -14.85 0.82 19.07
C SER A 179 -13.81 1.84 19.48
N PHE A 180 -14.21 3.10 19.66
CA PHE A 180 -13.34 4.10 20.31
C PHE A 180 -13.07 3.70 21.78
N PRO A 181 -11.86 3.95 22.30
CA PRO A 181 -11.52 3.59 23.67
C PRO A 181 -12.36 4.36 24.68
N ASP A 182 -12.83 3.67 25.72
CA ASP A 182 -13.40 4.26 26.93
C ASP A 182 -12.52 3.95 28.16
N GLU A 183 -12.91 4.46 29.34
CA GLU A 183 -12.17 4.25 30.60
C GLU A 183 -11.95 2.76 30.96
N LYS A 184 -12.71 1.84 30.35
CA LYS A 184 -12.67 0.38 30.60
C LYS A 184 -12.03 -0.41 29.46
N THR A 185 -11.88 0.18 28.28
CA THR A 185 -11.41 -0.47 27.05
C THR A 185 -10.21 0.26 26.43
N TYR A 186 -9.30 0.76 27.27
CA TYR A 186 -8.07 1.39 26.82
C TYR A 186 -7.19 0.37 26.08
N CYS A 187 -7.17 0.48 24.75
CA CYS A 187 -6.24 -0.21 23.87
C CYS A 187 -5.26 0.81 23.28
N LYS A 188 -3.97 0.43 23.21
CA LYS A 188 -2.95 1.27 22.54
C LYS A 188 -3.21 1.19 21.03
N PRO A 189 -3.39 2.31 20.33
CA PRO A 189 -3.68 2.27 18.89
C PRO A 189 -2.43 1.89 18.10
N TYR A 190 -2.63 1.33 16.91
CA TYR A 190 -1.61 1.28 15.87
C TYR A 190 -1.87 2.38 14.84
N ILE A 191 -0.81 2.82 14.13
CA ILE A 191 -0.88 3.90 13.15
C ILE A 191 -0.55 3.35 11.77
N PHE A 192 -1.42 3.60 10.80
CA PHE A 192 -1.21 3.26 9.39
C PHE A 192 -1.54 4.45 8.47
N ARG A 193 -0.96 4.41 7.26
CA ARG A 193 -1.17 5.40 6.19
C ARG A 193 -2.35 4.95 5.32
N TYR A 194 -3.29 5.86 5.09
CA TYR A 194 -4.46 5.66 4.25
C TYR A 194 -4.74 6.92 3.44
N THR A 195 -5.22 6.75 2.21
CA THR A 195 -5.72 7.89 1.44
C THR A 195 -6.93 8.49 2.15
N ALA A 196 -7.06 9.82 2.17
CA ALA A 196 -8.20 10.49 2.81
C ALA A 196 -9.54 10.01 2.24
N THR A 197 -9.57 9.75 0.94
CA THR A 197 -10.70 9.19 0.18
C THR A 197 -11.11 7.77 0.60
N SER A 198 -10.24 7.04 1.29
CA SER A 198 -10.56 5.72 1.85
C SER A 198 -11.24 5.77 3.23
N LEU A 199 -11.34 6.96 3.84
CA LEU A 199 -11.86 7.16 5.18
C LEU A 199 -13.29 7.71 5.16
N GLU A 200 -14.15 7.15 6.02
CA GLU A 200 -15.48 7.71 6.31
C GLU A 200 -15.36 8.66 7.51
N ILE A 201 -15.79 9.92 7.35
CA ILE A 201 -15.77 10.91 8.42
C ILE A 201 -16.96 10.68 9.35
N LEU A 202 -16.67 10.41 10.62
CA LEU A 202 -17.71 10.26 11.65
C LEU A 202 -17.93 11.64 12.30
N GLU A 203 -18.86 12.42 11.75
CA GLU A 203 -19.17 13.74 12.29
C GLU A 203 -19.52 13.70 13.78
N LYS A 204 -19.08 14.72 14.53
CA LYS A 204 -19.85 15.20 15.68
C LYS A 204 -20.82 16.24 15.15
N ASN A 205 -22.11 15.89 15.08
CA ASN A 205 -23.19 16.87 15.02
C ASN A 205 -22.96 17.95 16.09
N LYS A 206 -22.33 19.08 15.73
CA LYS A 206 -22.44 20.30 16.51
C LYS A 206 -23.76 20.92 16.10
N GLN A 207 -24.73 20.74 16.99
CA GLN A 207 -26.00 21.45 17.03
C GLN A 207 -25.86 22.85 16.42
N LYS A 208 -26.78 23.18 15.50
CA LYS A 208 -27.21 24.56 15.27
C LYS A 208 -27.41 25.22 16.64
N ILE A 209 -26.49 26.09 17.03
CA ILE A 209 -26.77 27.07 18.07
C ILE A 209 -27.26 28.30 17.32
N THR A 210 -28.53 28.55 17.58
CA THR A 210 -29.43 29.68 17.31
C THR A 210 -28.81 30.95 16.73
#